data_AF-A0A942GMW0-F1
#
_entry.id   AF-A0A942GMW0-F1
#
_cell.length_a   1.000
_cell.length_b   1.000
_cell.length_c   1.000
_cell.angle_alpha   90.00
_cell.angle_beta   90.00
_cell.angle_gamma   90.00
#
_symmetry.space_group_name_H-M   'P 1'
#
loop_
_entity.id
_entity.type
_entity.pdbx_description
1 polymer ?
#
loop_
_entity_poly.entity_id
_entity_poly.type
_entity_poly.pdbx_seq_one_letter_code
_entity_poly.pdbx_strand_id
1 'polypeptide(L)'
;GEKTQEDISHNYAFDPRQADYYANAARYLGLVTKDDNGDEVSFSLTAEGRRVLNLRYKDRQLGLANAILRHKAFNEVLNLHLQYGEMPQRQDIVVVMKGCDLYRVEAESTYYRRSATVTSWINWILALQR
;
A
#
# COMPACT_ATOMS: atom_id res chain seq x y z
N GLY A 1 20.48 5.55 -8.46
CA GLY A 1 21.03 6.36 -7.38
C GLY A 1 20.10 6.29 -6.20
N GLU A 2 20.66 6.19 -5.01
CA GLU A 2 20.00 6.62 -3.77
C GLU A 2 19.50 8.05 -3.93
N LYS A 3 18.37 8.36 -3.31
CA LYS A 3 17.84 9.72 -3.21
C LYS A 3 17.68 10.02 -1.73
N THR A 4 18.26 11.13 -1.29
CA THR A 4 18.12 11.62 0.07
C THR A 4 16.68 12.11 0.31
N GLN A 5 16.31 12.28 1.58
CA GLN A 5 15.00 12.82 1.95
C GLN A 5 14.75 14.22 1.34
N GLU A 6 15.81 15.01 1.17
CA GLU A 6 15.79 16.30 0.48
C GLU A 6 15.50 16.16 -1.02
N ASP A 7 16.08 15.17 -1.71
CA ASP A 7 15.83 14.94 -3.14
C ASP A 7 14.39 14.53 -3.45
N ILE A 8 13.73 13.84 -2.51
CA ILE A 8 12.32 13.48 -2.60
C ILE A 8 11.44 14.73 -2.42
N SER A 9 11.80 15.62 -1.49
CA SER A 9 11.06 16.86 -1.20
C SER A 9 11.23 17.94 -2.29
N HIS A 10 12.39 17.97 -2.97
CA HIS A 10 12.70 19.00 -3.98
C HIS A 10 12.27 18.60 -5.41
N ASN A 11 12.28 17.30 -5.76
CA ASN A 11 11.81 16.82 -7.08
C ASN A 11 10.31 16.57 -7.15
N TYR A 12 9.68 16.30 -6.01
CA TYR A 12 8.25 16.16 -5.88
C TYR A 12 7.84 17.11 -4.77
N ALA A 13 7.09 18.16 -5.08
CA ALA A 13 6.68 19.24 -4.16
C ALA A 13 5.81 18.73 -2.99
N PHE A 14 6.36 17.87 -2.16
CA PHE A 14 5.74 17.24 -1.01
C PHE A 14 6.38 17.83 0.24
N ASP A 15 5.55 18.32 1.15
CA ASP A 15 5.95 18.60 2.53
C ASP A 15 6.57 17.33 3.13
N PRO A 16 7.64 17.43 3.95
CA PRO A 16 8.30 16.29 4.57
C PRO A 16 7.36 15.26 5.23
N ARG A 17 6.22 15.69 5.77
CA ARG A 17 5.19 14.80 6.34
C ARG A 17 4.47 13.97 5.30
N GLN A 18 4.22 14.53 4.11
CA GLN A 18 3.60 13.80 3.00
C GLN A 18 4.59 12.79 2.40
N ALA A 19 5.86 13.18 2.28
CA ALA A 19 6.92 12.29 1.81
C ALA A 19 7.04 11.03 2.68
N ASP A 20 7.04 11.17 4.01
CA ASP A 20 7.09 10.03 4.94
C ASP A 20 5.84 9.14 4.84
N TYR A 21 4.64 9.72 4.70
CA TYR A 21 3.41 8.95 4.54
C TYR A 21 3.43 8.08 3.27
N TYR A 22 3.79 8.66 2.11
CA TYR A 22 3.86 7.93 0.85
C TYR A 22 5.00 6.91 0.84
N ALA A 23 6.15 7.24 1.42
CA ALA A 23 7.27 6.31 1.55
C ALA A 23 6.88 5.09 2.41
N ASN A 24 6.17 5.30 3.51
CA ASN A 24 5.67 4.21 4.36
C ASN A 24 4.64 3.32 3.64
N ALA A 25 3.76 3.89 2.81
CA ALA A 25 2.85 3.11 1.98
C ALA A 25 3.59 2.27 0.93
N ALA A 26 4.57 2.86 0.24
CA ALA A 26 5.41 2.14 -0.73
C ALA A 26 6.25 1.05 -0.05
N ARG A 27 6.70 1.31 1.18
CA ARG A 27 7.40 0.32 2.01
C ARG A 27 6.48 -0.81 2.45
N TYR A 28 5.24 -0.50 2.86
CA TYR A 28 4.24 -1.51 3.17
C TYR A 28 4.04 -2.47 2.00
N LEU A 29 4.03 -1.95 0.77
CA LEU A 29 3.94 -2.72 -0.47
C LEU A 29 5.23 -3.45 -0.90
N GLY A 30 6.33 -3.32 -0.14
CA GLY A 30 7.63 -3.93 -0.48
C GLY A 30 8.35 -3.27 -1.66
N LEU A 31 7.91 -2.09 -2.09
CA LEU A 31 8.50 -1.34 -3.21
C LEU A 31 9.64 -0.43 -2.77
N VAL A 32 9.67 -0.06 -1.49
CA VAL A 32 10.67 0.82 -0.89
C VAL A 32 11.24 0.17 0.38
N THR A 33 12.54 0.33 0.58
CA THR A 33 13.25 0.03 1.82
C THR A 33 13.58 1.34 2.54
N LYS A 34 13.51 1.30 3.87
CA LYS A 34 14.00 2.36 4.74
C LYS A 34 15.33 1.90 5.32
N ASP A 35 16.36 2.73 5.20
CA ASP A 35 17.60 2.57 5.94
C ASP A 35 17.66 3.63 7.05
N ASP A 36 18.09 3.21 8.23
CA ASP A 36 18.10 4.02 9.45
C ASP A 36 19.46 3.83 10.11
N ASN A 37 20.43 4.62 9.66
CA ASN A 37 21.83 4.52 10.10
C ASN A 37 22.10 5.39 11.36
N GLY A 38 21.06 5.75 12.12
CA GLY A 38 21.17 6.51 13.37
C GLY A 38 21.24 8.03 13.21
N ASP A 39 21.94 8.52 12.18
CA ASP A 39 22.09 9.97 11.93
C ASP A 39 21.17 10.49 10.81
N GLU A 40 20.76 9.63 9.86
CA GLU A 40 19.89 10.00 8.75
C GLU A 40 18.95 8.85 8.37
N VAL A 41 17.69 9.19 8.08
CA VAL A 41 16.70 8.27 7.50
C VAL A 41 16.72 8.43 5.99
N SER A 42 17.02 7.34 5.27
CA SER A 42 16.95 7.32 3.81
C SER A 42 15.95 6.28 3.31
N PHE A 43 15.38 6.54 2.14
CA PHE A 43 14.45 5.65 1.47
C PHE A 43 14.98 5.30 0.08
N SER A 44 14.97 4.01 -0.25
CA SER A 44 15.48 3.51 -1.52
C SER A 44 14.50 2.53 -2.15
N LEU A 45 14.43 2.50 -3.48
CA LEU A 45 13.61 1.52 -4.20
C LEU A 45 14.21 0.12 -4.06
N THR A 46 13.35 -0.86 -3.76
CA THR A 46 13.71 -2.27 -3.89
C THR A 46 13.91 -2.64 -5.37
N ALA A 47 14.46 -3.82 -5.62
CA ALA A 47 14.53 -4.36 -6.99
C ALA A 47 13.14 -4.41 -7.64
N GLU A 48 12.13 -4.81 -6.88
CA GLU A 48 10.74 -4.85 -7.33
C GLU A 48 10.17 -3.44 -7.55
N GLY A 49 10.40 -2.50 -6.62
CA GLY A 49 9.98 -1.11 -6.78
C GLY A 49 10.58 -0.46 -8.04
N ARG A 50 11.86 -0.69 -8.31
CA ARG A 50 12.54 -0.22 -9.51
C ARG A 50 11.95 -0.85 -10.77
N ARG A 51 11.67 -2.15 -10.74
CA ARG A 51 11.02 -2.87 -11.85
C ARG A 51 9.66 -2.27 -12.16
N VAL A 52 8.79 -2.13 -11.15
CA VAL A 52 7.42 -1.61 -11.30
C VAL A 52 7.43 -0.18 -11.85
N LEU A 53 8.28 0.70 -11.32
CA LEU A 53 8.33 2.09 -11.77
C LEU A 53 8.86 2.26 -13.21
N ASN A 54 9.65 1.30 -13.70
CA ASN A 54 10.14 1.31 -15.08
C ASN A 54 9.13 0.75 -16.10
N LEU A 55 8.00 0.19 -15.65
CA LEU A 55 6.94 -0.29 -16.54
C LEU A 55 6.19 0.86 -17.21
N ARG A 56 5.60 0.57 -18.38
CA ARG A 56 4.63 1.47 -19.03
C ARG A 56 3.41 1.66 -18.14
N TYR A 57 2.67 2.74 -18.34
CA TYR A 57 1.59 3.15 -17.43
C TYR A 57 0.62 2.01 -17.06
N LYS A 58 0.06 1.29 -18.03
CA LYS A 58 -0.88 0.18 -17.77
C LYS A 58 -0.24 -0.93 -16.94
N ASP A 59 0.92 -1.42 -17.37
CA ASP A 59 1.65 -2.48 -16.67
C ASP A 59 2.11 -2.06 -15.27
N ARG A 60 2.41 -0.78 -15.09
CA ARG A 60 2.73 -0.18 -13.78
C ARG A 60 1.52 -0.24 -12.85
N GLN A 61 0.33 0.13 -13.33
CA GLN A 61 -0.89 0.02 -12.50
C GLN A 61 -1.16 -1.44 -12.10
N LEU A 62 -0.99 -2.38 -13.02
CA LEU A 62 -1.10 -3.81 -12.70
C LEU A 62 -0.02 -4.29 -11.73
N GLY A 63 1.21 -3.78 -11.85
CA GLY A 63 2.29 -4.04 -10.90
C GLY A 63 1.97 -3.56 -9.49
N LEU A 64 1.40 -2.35 -9.36
CA LEU A 64 0.94 -1.81 -8.09
C LEU A 64 -0.25 -2.61 -7.52
N ALA A 65 -1.23 -2.96 -8.36
CA ALA A 65 -2.36 -3.80 -7.96
C ALA A 65 -1.88 -5.17 -7.46
N ASN A 66 -0.91 -5.79 -8.14
CA ASN A 66 -0.29 -7.03 -7.69
C ASN A 66 0.40 -6.87 -6.33
N ALA A 67 1.19 -5.81 -6.16
CA ALA A 67 1.83 -5.53 -4.86
C ALA A 67 0.81 -5.41 -3.72
N ILE A 68 -0.33 -4.72 -3.96
CA ILE A 68 -1.44 -4.62 -3.01
C ILE A 68 -2.03 -6.01 -2.70
N LEU A 69 -2.35 -6.78 -3.73
CA LEU A 69 -3.05 -8.07 -3.60
C LEU A 69 -2.17 -9.21 -3.09
N ARG A 70 -0.86 -9.01 -2.93
CA ARG A 70 0.02 -9.92 -2.18
C ARG A 70 -0.28 -9.90 -0.67
N HIS A 71 -0.92 -8.83 -0.17
CA HIS A 71 -1.35 -8.77 1.21
C HIS A 71 -2.69 -9.50 1.37
N LYS A 72 -2.70 -10.55 2.21
CA LYS A 72 -3.85 -11.45 2.40
C LYS A 72 -5.17 -10.72 2.64
N ALA A 73 -5.19 -9.71 3.52
CA ALA A 73 -6.42 -8.95 3.81
C ALA A 73 -7.04 -8.28 2.57
N PHE A 74 -6.22 -7.73 1.67
CA PHE A 74 -6.71 -7.13 0.43
C PHE A 74 -7.16 -8.20 -0.56
N ASN A 75 -6.40 -9.29 -0.68
CA ASN A 75 -6.74 -10.42 -1.55
C ASN A 75 -8.12 -11.01 -1.19
N GLU A 76 -8.34 -11.32 0.08
CA GLU A 76 -9.58 -11.92 0.57
C GLU A 76 -10.77 -10.98 0.39
N VAL A 77 -10.61 -9.67 0.65
CA VAL A 77 -11.69 -8.70 0.42
C VAL A 77 -12.02 -8.57 -1.07
N LEU A 78 -11.02 -8.60 -1.96
CA LEU A 78 -11.28 -8.64 -3.40
C LEU A 78 -12.02 -9.93 -3.79
N ASN A 79 -11.62 -11.09 -3.25
CA ASN A 79 -12.29 -12.37 -3.53
C ASN A 79 -13.76 -12.33 -3.10
N LEU A 80 -14.05 -11.82 -1.90
CA LEU A 80 -15.43 -11.64 -1.43
C LEU A 80 -16.22 -10.71 -2.37
N HIS A 81 -15.62 -9.59 -2.78
CA HIS A 81 -16.27 -8.69 -3.73
C HIS A 81 -16.60 -9.39 -5.06
N LEU A 82 -15.66 -10.15 -5.61
CA LEU A 82 -15.85 -10.88 -6.86
C LEU A 82 -16.88 -12.01 -6.73
N GLN A 83 -16.97 -12.64 -5.55
CA GLN A 83 -17.92 -13.71 -5.27
C GLN A 83 -19.37 -13.21 -5.13
N TYR A 84 -19.57 -12.08 -4.45
CA TYR A 84 -20.90 -11.57 -4.11
C TYR A 84 -21.35 -10.41 -5.01
N GLY A 85 -20.45 -9.82 -5.80
CA GLY A 85 -20.74 -8.71 -6.71
C GLY A 85 -20.87 -7.34 -6.04
N GLU A 86 -20.76 -7.27 -4.71
CA GLU A 86 -20.83 -6.04 -3.91
C GLU A 86 -19.64 -5.93 -2.96
N MET A 87 -19.30 -4.71 -2.54
CA MET A 87 -18.21 -4.50 -1.59
C MET A 87 -18.64 -5.02 -0.21
N PRO A 88 -17.83 -5.86 0.47
CA PRO A 88 -18.17 -6.35 1.81
C PRO A 88 -18.40 -5.21 2.80
N GLN A 89 -19.30 -5.43 3.76
CA GLN A 89 -19.57 -4.45 4.80
C GLN A 89 -18.33 -4.26 5.68
N ARG A 90 -18.28 -3.10 6.34
CA ARG A 90 -17.10 -2.72 7.12
C ARG A 90 -16.79 -3.72 8.23
N GLN A 91 -17.81 -4.31 8.86
CA GLN A 91 -17.62 -5.36 9.86
C GLN A 91 -16.98 -6.63 9.26
N ASP A 92 -17.39 -7.05 8.06
CA ASP A 92 -16.85 -8.24 7.40
C ASP A 92 -15.38 -8.04 7.01
N ILE A 93 -15.03 -6.85 6.52
CA ILE A 93 -13.63 -6.48 6.25
C ILE A 93 -12.80 -6.56 7.53
N VAL A 94 -13.35 -6.10 8.67
CA VAL A 94 -12.66 -6.22 9.97
C VAL A 94 -12.46 -7.69 10.35
N VAL A 95 -13.44 -8.57 10.13
CA VAL A 95 -13.32 -10.01 10.38
C VAL A 95 -12.21 -10.63 9.52
N VAL A 96 -12.18 -10.31 8.22
CA VAL A 96 -11.11 -10.74 7.31
C VAL A 96 -9.75 -10.28 7.81
N MET A 97 -9.63 -9.00 8.17
CA MET A 97 -8.38 -8.42 8.67
C MET A 97 -7.87 -9.12 9.93
N LYS A 98 -8.76 -9.48 10.87
CA LYS A 98 -8.37 -10.22 12.09
C LYS A 98 -7.85 -11.63 11.77
N GLY A 99 -8.34 -12.25 10.70
CA GLY A 99 -7.85 -13.56 10.22
C GLY A 99 -6.54 -13.50 9.41
N CYS A 100 -5.89 -12.33 9.30
CA CYS A 100 -4.70 -12.11 8.48
C CYS A 100 -3.41 -11.84 9.28
N ASP A 101 -3.38 -12.09 10.59
CA ASP A 101 -2.20 -11.88 11.47
C ASP A 101 -1.52 -10.51 11.26
N LEU A 102 -2.31 -9.43 11.31
CA LEU A 102 -1.79 -8.09 11.05
C LEU A 102 -0.84 -7.62 12.16
N TYR A 103 0.37 -7.24 11.76
CA TYR A 103 1.39 -6.74 12.68
C TYR A 103 0.93 -5.47 13.43
N ARG A 104 1.01 -5.50 14.77
CA ARG A 104 0.72 -4.38 15.69
C ARG A 104 -0.67 -3.76 15.50
N VAL A 105 -1.70 -4.57 15.29
CA VAL A 105 -3.09 -4.12 15.32
C VAL A 105 -3.84 -4.81 16.44
N GLU A 106 -3.98 -4.11 17.56
CA GLU A 106 -4.56 -4.68 18.79
C GLU A 106 -5.95 -4.10 19.11
N ALA A 107 -6.22 -2.85 18.70
CA ALA A 107 -7.49 -2.18 19.01
C ALA A 107 -8.52 -2.33 17.88
N GLU A 108 -9.77 -2.66 18.23
CA GLU A 108 -10.93 -2.70 17.33
C GLU A 108 -11.10 -1.41 16.52
N SER A 109 -10.92 -0.26 17.16
CA SER A 109 -11.00 1.05 16.51
C SER A 109 -9.96 1.22 15.40
N THR A 110 -8.79 0.57 15.53
CA THR A 110 -7.74 0.58 14.51
C THR A 110 -8.11 -0.30 13.33
N TYR A 111 -8.66 -1.49 13.57
CA TYR A 111 -9.22 -2.33 12.51
C TYR A 111 -10.32 -1.59 11.74
N TYR A 112 -11.26 -0.99 12.46
CA TYR A 112 -12.35 -0.25 11.84
C TYR A 112 -11.81 0.92 11.00
N ARG A 113 -10.87 1.73 11.51
CA ARG A 113 -10.25 2.79 10.69
C ARG A 113 -9.55 2.24 9.45
N ARG A 114 -8.75 1.18 9.59
CA ARG A 114 -7.98 0.59 8.49
C ARG A 114 -8.83 -0.15 7.45
N SER A 115 -10.01 -0.65 7.81
CA SER A 115 -10.95 -1.25 6.84
C SER A 115 -11.32 -0.27 5.72
N ALA A 116 -11.42 1.03 6.02
CA ALA A 116 -11.66 2.05 5.00
C ALA A 116 -10.51 2.14 3.98
N THR A 117 -9.25 1.98 4.43
CA THR A 117 -8.09 1.90 3.53
C THR A 117 -8.18 0.68 2.61
N VAL A 118 -8.58 -0.48 3.16
CA VAL A 118 -8.79 -1.69 2.36
C VAL A 118 -9.85 -1.45 1.30
N THR A 119 -11.03 -0.94 1.68
CA THR A 119 -12.10 -0.59 0.75
C THR A 119 -11.63 0.35 -0.35
N SER A 120 -10.94 1.44 -0.01
CA SER A 120 -10.45 2.42 -1.00
C SER A 120 -9.48 1.81 -2.00
N TRP A 121 -8.57 0.95 -1.55
CA TRP A 121 -7.59 0.31 -2.44
C TRP A 121 -8.23 -0.74 -3.34
N ILE A 122 -9.19 -1.53 -2.82
CA ILE A 122 -9.94 -2.47 -3.66
C ILE A 122 -10.78 -1.72 -4.71
N ASN A 123 -11.48 -0.65 -4.32
CA ASN A 123 -12.21 0.19 -5.28
C ASN A 123 -11.30 0.77 -6.36
N TRP A 124 -10.09 1.21 -5.99
CA TRP A 124 -9.10 1.69 -6.95
C TRP A 124 -8.68 0.59 -7.95
N ILE A 125 -8.43 -0.64 -7.47
CA ILE A 125 -8.11 -1.79 -8.34
C ILE A 125 -9.25 -2.08 -9.31
N LEU A 126 -10.50 -2.12 -8.82
CA LEU A 126 -11.69 -2.38 -9.65
C LEU A 126 -11.90 -1.28 -10.70
N ALA A 127 -11.52 -0.04 -10.40
CA ALA A 127 -11.59 1.07 -11.33
C ALA A 127 -10.55 0.98 -12.47
N LEU A 128 -9.48 0.16 -12.34
CA LEU A 128 -8.49 -0.04 -13.41
C LEU A 128 -9.06 -0.77 -14.64
N GLN A 129 -10.21 -1.43 -14.49
CA GLN A 129 -10.92 -2.10 -15.59
C GLN A 129 -11.74 -1.16 -16.47
N ARG A 130 -11.89 0.10 -16.05
CA ARG A 130 -12.65 1.14 -16.76
C ARG A 130 -11.72 2.00 -17.60
#